data_AF-A0A4U8SZQ4-F1
#
_entry.id   AF-A0A4U8SZQ4-F1
#
_cell.length_a   1.000
_cell.length_b   1.000
_cell.length_c   1.000
_cell.angle_alpha   90.00
_cell.angle_beta   90.00
_cell.angle_gamma   90.00
#
_symmetry.space_group_name_H-M   'P 1'
#
loop_
_entity.id
_entity.type
_entity.pdbx_description
1 polymer ?
#
loop_
_entity_poly.entity_id
_entity_poly.type
_entity_poly.pdbx_seq_one_letter_code
_entity_poly.pdbx_strand_id
1 'polypeptide(L)'
;MEQNMLEQSTRFQSEEVNMQNIIATMQKHQKDIEKQFSQDSNTQSIHKFSEDMKGANEFIGALQTANVACRKILKLAKDLGANSLSQDSQDLQDIIGNTAFMGVKLFNTQLSTTLNATSYTFCIDNPMPLLQADSNTQALIAYIEEKSQEITQLLLTLSDALIESSTPSTSSENYNFNEFNAKAFSQMLKG
;
A
#
# COMPACT_ATOMS: atom_id res chain seq x y z
N MET A 1 -4.69 -81.61 2.73
CA MET A 1 -3.45 -80.79 2.83
C MET A 1 -3.51 -79.56 1.93
N GLU A 2 -4.29 -79.57 0.83
CA GLU A 2 -4.45 -78.42 -0.08
C GLU A 2 -5.33 -77.26 0.44
N GLN A 3 -6.31 -77.50 1.32
CA GLN A 3 -7.16 -76.42 1.84
C GLN A 3 -6.42 -75.44 2.77
N ASN A 4 -5.33 -75.88 3.42
CA ASN A 4 -4.53 -75.01 4.30
C ASN A 4 -3.58 -74.08 3.53
N MET A 5 -3.20 -74.42 2.28
CA MET A 5 -2.36 -73.56 1.43
C MET A 5 -3.15 -72.44 0.74
N LEU A 6 -4.44 -72.65 0.45
CA LEU A 6 -5.30 -71.63 -0.16
C LEU A 6 -5.69 -70.53 0.85
N GLU A 7 -6.00 -70.89 2.10
CA GLU A 7 -6.33 -69.89 3.12
C GLU A 7 -5.13 -69.01 3.48
N GLN A 8 -3.92 -69.59 3.56
CA GLN A 8 -2.70 -68.80 3.76
C GLN A 8 -2.48 -67.81 2.60
N SER A 9 -2.58 -68.26 1.34
CA SER A 9 -2.37 -67.39 0.17
C SER A 9 -3.38 -66.23 0.11
N THR A 10 -4.63 -66.45 0.54
CA THR A 10 -5.68 -65.42 0.56
C THR A 10 -5.47 -64.40 1.70
N ARG A 11 -4.91 -64.84 2.83
CA ARG A 11 -4.56 -63.98 3.97
C ARG A 11 -3.35 -63.10 3.68
N PHE A 12 -2.33 -63.64 3.01
CA PHE A 12 -1.17 -62.86 2.59
C PHE A 12 -1.54 -61.80 1.52
N GLN A 13 -2.44 -62.11 0.59
CA GLN A 13 -2.93 -61.12 -0.38
C GLN A 13 -3.77 -60.01 0.25
N SER A 14 -4.58 -60.31 1.27
CA SER A 14 -5.41 -59.30 1.95
C SER A 14 -4.59 -58.38 2.87
N GLU A 15 -3.50 -58.86 3.46
CA GLU A 15 -2.54 -58.04 4.21
C GLU A 15 -1.70 -57.12 3.30
N GLU A 16 -1.26 -57.59 2.12
CA GLU A 16 -0.59 -56.75 1.11
C GLU A 16 -1.49 -55.63 0.59
N VAL A 17 -2.76 -55.95 0.28
CA VAL A 17 -3.75 -54.96 -0.17
C VAL A 17 -4.03 -53.91 0.90
N ASN A 18 -4.07 -54.31 2.18
CA ASN A 18 -4.25 -53.38 3.28
C ASN A 18 -3.02 -52.44 3.44
N MET A 19 -1.81 -52.99 3.32
CA MET A 19 -0.58 -52.21 3.41
C MET A 19 -0.42 -51.22 2.24
N GLN A 20 -0.81 -51.62 1.03
CA GLN A 20 -0.85 -50.74 -0.15
C GLN A 20 -1.90 -49.63 0.00
N ASN A 21 -3.07 -49.92 0.58
CA ASN A 21 -4.09 -48.92 0.86
C ASN A 21 -3.65 -47.91 1.94
N ILE A 22 -2.94 -48.36 2.97
CA ILE A 22 -2.38 -47.48 4.01
C ILE A 22 -1.31 -46.56 3.40
N ILE A 23 -0.39 -47.09 2.59
CA ILE A 23 0.64 -46.29 1.91
C ILE A 23 0.01 -45.29 0.93
N ALA A 24 -0.97 -45.72 0.13
CA ALA A 24 -1.69 -44.83 -0.78
C ALA A 24 -2.43 -43.70 -0.01
N THR A 25 -2.98 -44.02 1.15
CA THR A 25 -3.64 -43.03 2.02
C THR A 25 -2.63 -42.05 2.62
N MET A 26 -1.46 -42.51 3.07
CA MET A 26 -0.40 -41.62 3.58
C MET A 26 0.20 -40.73 2.49
N GLN A 27 0.43 -41.29 1.29
CA GLN A 27 0.92 -40.54 0.13
C GLN A 27 -0.07 -39.49 -0.34
N LYS A 28 -1.37 -39.77 -0.26
CA LYS A 28 -2.43 -38.80 -0.55
C LYS A 28 -2.41 -37.65 0.46
N HIS A 29 -2.36 -37.94 1.75
CA HIS A 29 -2.27 -36.91 2.79
C HIS A 29 -0.98 -36.09 2.68
N GLN A 30 0.15 -36.70 2.28
CA GLN A 30 1.40 -35.97 2.08
C GLN A 30 1.32 -34.96 0.93
N LYS A 31 0.66 -35.31 -0.18
CA LYS A 31 0.41 -34.37 -1.29
C LYS A 31 -0.56 -33.24 -0.89
N ASP A 32 -1.53 -33.53 -0.04
CA ASP A 32 -2.46 -32.52 0.48
C ASP A 32 -1.75 -31.54 1.45
N ILE A 33 -0.81 -32.05 2.26
CA ILE A 33 0.05 -31.24 3.15
C ILE A 33 1.00 -30.36 2.32
N GLU A 34 1.65 -30.88 1.27
CA GLU A 34 2.52 -30.08 0.38
C GLU A 34 1.73 -28.98 -0.36
N LYS A 35 0.47 -29.22 -0.73
CA LYS A 35 -0.43 -28.18 -1.27
C LYS A 35 -0.81 -27.12 -0.25
N GLN A 36 -0.96 -27.47 1.03
CA GLN A 36 -1.21 -26.48 2.09
C GLN A 36 0.03 -25.63 2.44
N PHE A 37 1.25 -26.19 2.29
CA PHE A 37 2.51 -25.46 2.48
C PHE A 37 2.96 -24.67 1.24
N SER A 38 2.30 -24.83 0.08
CA SER A 38 2.47 -23.99 -1.11
C SER A 38 1.79 -22.61 -0.93
N GLN A 39 2.00 -21.99 0.24
CA GLN A 39 1.49 -20.67 0.60
C GLN A 39 2.41 -19.57 0.05
N ASP A 40 2.61 -19.58 -1.27
CA ASP A 40 3.27 -18.47 -2.00
C ASP A 40 2.37 -17.22 -2.09
N SER A 41 1.09 -17.34 -1.75
CA SER A 41 0.15 -16.22 -1.74
C SER A 41 0.46 -15.19 -0.66
N ASN A 42 1.02 -15.61 0.47
CA ASN A 42 1.22 -14.74 1.63
C ASN A 42 2.52 -13.92 1.52
N THR A 43 3.56 -14.46 0.91
CA THR A 43 4.78 -13.72 0.56
C THR A 43 4.50 -12.71 -0.55
N GLN A 44 3.74 -13.09 -1.59
CA GLN A 44 3.35 -12.16 -2.66
C GLN A 44 2.43 -11.04 -2.16
N SER A 45 1.49 -11.33 -1.27
CA SER A 45 0.62 -10.30 -0.68
C SER A 45 1.40 -9.35 0.24
N ILE A 46 2.33 -9.85 1.04
CA ILE A 46 3.21 -9.03 1.89
C ILE A 46 4.14 -8.15 1.04
N HIS A 47 4.70 -8.70 -0.04
CA HIS A 47 5.56 -7.94 -0.96
C HIS A 47 4.79 -6.81 -1.65
N LYS A 48 3.60 -7.10 -2.19
CA LYS A 48 2.74 -6.11 -2.84
C LYS A 48 2.27 -5.02 -1.87
N PHE A 49 1.86 -5.40 -0.66
CA PHE A 49 1.52 -4.44 0.39
C PHE A 49 2.69 -3.53 0.74
N SER A 50 3.90 -4.09 0.88
CA SER A 50 5.11 -3.31 1.20
C SER A 50 5.49 -2.34 0.09
N GLU A 51 5.29 -2.72 -1.17
CA GLU A 51 5.53 -1.87 -2.34
C GLU A 51 4.49 -0.74 -2.43
N ASP A 52 3.21 -1.06 -2.26
CA ASP A 52 2.11 -0.07 -2.25
C ASP A 52 2.29 0.95 -1.11
N MET A 53 2.64 0.49 0.09
CA MET A 53 2.95 1.36 1.23
C MET A 53 4.20 2.22 1.00
N LYS A 54 5.23 1.66 0.35
CA LYS A 54 6.43 2.42 -0.01
C LYS A 54 6.09 3.51 -1.03
N GLY A 55 5.34 3.18 -2.08
CA GLY A 55 4.88 4.15 -3.08
C GLY A 55 4.03 5.26 -2.45
N ALA A 56 3.11 4.91 -1.54
CA ALA A 56 2.32 5.89 -0.80
C ALA A 56 3.20 6.81 0.07
N ASN A 57 4.21 6.28 0.77
CA ASN A 57 5.12 7.07 1.59
C ASN A 57 6.01 8.00 0.75
N GLU A 58 6.53 7.52 -0.39
CA GLU A 58 7.29 8.34 -1.34
C GLU A 58 6.41 9.45 -1.93
N PHE A 59 5.16 9.14 -2.26
CA PHE A 59 4.19 10.12 -2.74
C PHE A 59 3.84 11.17 -1.68
N ILE A 60 3.59 10.76 -0.44
CA ILE A 60 3.36 11.67 0.69
C ILE A 60 4.59 12.56 0.92
N GLY A 61 5.80 12.00 0.88
CA GLY A 61 7.05 12.76 1.02
C GLY A 61 7.24 13.78 -0.12
N ALA A 62 6.92 13.41 -1.35
CA ALA A 62 6.94 14.30 -2.51
C ALA A 62 5.91 15.44 -2.35
N LEU A 63 4.68 15.13 -1.95
CA LEU A 63 3.63 16.13 -1.69
C LEU A 63 4.02 17.09 -0.56
N GLN A 64 4.60 16.59 0.53
CA GLN A 64 5.07 17.42 1.63
C GLN A 64 6.21 18.35 1.18
N THR A 65 7.15 17.82 0.39
CA THR A 65 8.25 18.61 -0.17
C THR A 65 7.72 19.70 -1.11
N ALA A 66 6.75 19.37 -1.97
CA ALA A 66 6.07 20.33 -2.82
C ALA A 66 5.34 21.41 -2.00
N ASN A 67 4.63 21.03 -0.94
CA ASN A 67 3.93 21.97 -0.05
C ASN A 67 4.89 22.96 0.63
N VAL A 68 6.05 22.48 1.10
CA VAL A 68 7.10 23.35 1.65
C VAL A 68 7.60 24.35 0.60
N ALA A 69 7.81 23.90 -0.65
CA ALA A 69 8.18 24.80 -1.73
C ALA A 69 7.09 25.82 -2.05
N CYS A 70 5.83 25.40 -2.13
CA CYS A 70 4.67 26.29 -2.30
C CYS A 70 4.61 27.36 -1.21
N ARG A 71 4.82 27.00 0.07
CA ARG A 71 4.85 27.97 1.17
C ARG A 71 5.98 28.98 1.06
N LYS A 72 7.16 28.55 0.58
CA LYS A 72 8.29 29.46 0.32
C LYS A 72 7.97 30.44 -0.82
N ILE A 73 7.42 29.93 -1.92
CA ILE A 73 6.97 30.73 -3.06
C ILE A 73 5.90 31.73 -2.61
N LEU A 74 4.93 31.29 -1.81
CA LEU A 74 3.87 32.15 -1.28
C LEU A 74 4.41 33.29 -0.42
N LYS A 75 5.41 33.01 0.41
CA LYS A 75 6.07 34.03 1.23
C LYS A 75 6.77 35.07 0.36
N LEU A 76 7.57 34.63 -0.61
CA LEU A 76 8.24 35.53 -1.56
C LEU A 76 7.23 36.34 -2.38
N ALA A 77 6.15 35.73 -2.85
CA ALA A 77 5.12 36.41 -3.63
C ALA A 77 4.38 37.51 -2.82
N LYS A 78 4.22 37.30 -1.50
CA LYS A 78 3.67 38.29 -0.57
C LYS A 78 4.67 39.41 -0.27
N ASP A 79 5.97 39.08 -0.17
CA ASP A 79 7.05 40.04 0.04
C ASP A 79 7.34 40.90 -1.22
N LEU A 80 7.13 40.36 -2.43
CA LEU A 80 7.25 41.09 -3.72
C LEU A 80 6.33 42.31 -3.80
N GLY A 81 5.17 42.27 -3.14
CA GLY A 81 4.27 43.42 -3.08
C GLY A 81 4.89 44.62 -2.36
N ALA A 82 6.01 44.42 -1.64
CA ALA A 82 6.72 45.43 -0.87
C ALA A 82 8.13 45.77 -1.39
N ASN A 83 8.77 44.93 -2.22
CA ASN A 83 10.17 45.08 -2.66
C ASN A 83 10.40 44.81 -4.16
N SER A 84 11.60 45.15 -4.67
CA SER A 84 11.92 45.19 -6.11
C SER A 84 11.81 43.84 -6.83
N LEU A 85 10.98 43.79 -7.87
CA LEU A 85 10.59 42.65 -8.72
C LEU A 85 11.74 41.77 -9.28
N SER A 86 12.96 42.27 -9.42
CA SER A 86 14.04 41.59 -10.15
C SER A 86 14.78 40.52 -9.36
N GLN A 87 15.07 40.74 -8.07
CA GLN A 87 15.79 39.78 -7.24
C GLN A 87 14.88 38.61 -6.84
N ASP A 88 13.66 38.93 -6.43
CA ASP A 88 12.73 37.93 -5.94
C ASP A 88 12.21 37.00 -7.05
N SER A 89 12.18 37.47 -8.31
CA SER A 89 11.89 36.62 -9.47
C SER A 89 12.95 35.55 -9.70
N GLN A 90 14.22 35.86 -9.43
CA GLN A 90 15.32 34.90 -9.53
C GLN A 90 15.23 33.87 -8.39
N ASP A 91 14.96 34.33 -7.17
CA ASP A 91 14.79 33.45 -6.01
C ASP A 91 13.62 32.47 -6.21
N LEU A 92 12.55 32.92 -6.89
CA LEU A 92 11.40 32.08 -7.23
C LEU A 92 11.78 30.99 -8.25
N GLN A 93 12.55 31.34 -9.28
CA GLN A 93 13.09 30.36 -10.24
C GLN A 93 14.01 29.36 -9.55
N ASP A 94 14.85 29.82 -8.63
CA ASP A 94 15.78 28.95 -7.89
C ASP A 94 15.01 27.97 -7.00
N ILE A 95 13.93 28.41 -6.34
CA ILE A 95 13.07 27.50 -5.57
C ILE A 95 12.43 26.46 -6.49
N ILE A 96 11.85 26.87 -7.63
CA ILE A 96 11.22 25.95 -8.57
C ILE A 96 12.24 24.95 -9.14
N GLY A 97 13.44 25.42 -9.49
CA GLY A 97 14.51 24.62 -10.06
C GLY A 97 15.15 23.64 -9.07
N ASN A 98 15.29 24.05 -7.81
CA ASN A 98 15.91 23.26 -6.74
C ASN A 98 14.92 22.35 -5.99
N THR A 99 13.61 22.55 -6.18
CA THR A 99 12.60 21.69 -5.55
C THR A 99 12.57 20.32 -6.23
N ALA A 100 13.24 19.37 -5.60
CA ALA A 100 13.28 17.98 -6.02
C ALA A 100 13.07 17.04 -4.81
N PHE A 101 12.43 15.91 -5.07
CA PHE A 101 12.29 14.81 -4.12
C PHE A 101 12.97 13.58 -4.72
N MET A 102 13.88 12.95 -3.97
CA MET A 102 14.68 11.80 -4.45
C MET A 102 15.40 12.05 -5.79
N GLY A 103 15.81 13.30 -6.05
CA GLY A 103 16.49 13.70 -7.30
C GLY A 103 15.55 14.00 -8.48
N VAL A 104 14.24 13.81 -8.31
CA VAL A 104 13.22 14.13 -9.32
C VAL A 104 12.61 15.49 -9.02
N LYS A 105 12.55 16.38 -10.02
CA LYS A 105 11.90 17.69 -9.89
C LYS A 105 10.41 17.52 -9.63
N LEU A 106 9.84 18.35 -8.75
CA LEU A 106 8.41 18.26 -8.42
C LEU A 106 7.54 19.13 -9.31
N PHE A 107 8.08 20.25 -9.80
CA PHE A 107 7.36 21.12 -10.74
C PHE A 107 7.37 20.55 -12.16
N ASN A 108 6.26 20.74 -12.89
CA ASN A 108 5.97 20.15 -14.20
C ASN A 108 6.07 18.62 -14.24
N THR A 109 5.89 17.98 -13.09
CA THR A 109 5.96 16.52 -12.96
C THR A 109 4.66 16.04 -12.38
N GLN A 110 4.07 15.05 -13.05
CA GLN A 110 2.87 14.37 -12.57
C GLN A 110 3.30 13.31 -11.57
N LEU A 111 2.95 13.52 -10.31
CA LEU A 111 3.12 12.55 -9.24
C LEU A 111 1.90 11.63 -9.24
N SER A 112 2.10 10.33 -9.11
CA SER A 112 1.01 9.37 -8.99
C SER A 112 1.33 8.27 -7.99
N THR A 113 0.32 7.79 -7.27
CA THR A 113 0.40 6.60 -6.43
C THR A 113 -0.89 5.81 -6.48
N THR A 114 -0.84 4.52 -6.21
CA THR A 114 -2.02 3.66 -6.07
C THR A 114 -2.10 3.16 -4.64
N LEU A 115 -3.24 3.36 -3.99
CA LEU A 115 -3.52 2.90 -2.65
C LEU A 115 -4.93 2.29 -2.62
N ASN A 116 -5.08 1.07 -2.11
CA ASN A 116 -6.36 0.35 -2.04
C ASN A 116 -7.11 0.30 -3.39
N ALA A 117 -6.40 0.05 -4.49
CA ALA A 117 -6.92 0.09 -5.86
C ALA A 117 -7.45 1.46 -6.34
N THR A 118 -7.30 2.52 -5.56
CA THR A 118 -7.57 3.91 -5.95
C THR A 118 -6.27 4.58 -6.38
N SER A 119 -6.27 5.22 -7.56
CA SER A 119 -5.10 5.94 -8.05
C SER A 119 -5.23 7.42 -7.76
N TYR A 120 -4.24 7.97 -7.07
CA TYR A 120 -4.12 9.38 -6.75
C TYR A 120 -3.10 10.01 -7.66
N THR A 121 -3.41 11.18 -8.20
CA THR A 121 -2.53 11.91 -9.09
C THR A 121 -2.49 13.36 -8.66
N PHE A 122 -1.30 13.97 -8.68
CA PHE A 122 -1.10 15.38 -8.40
C PHE A 122 -0.09 15.96 -9.38
N CYS A 123 -0.37 17.17 -9.89
CA CYS A 123 0.56 17.90 -10.74
C CYS A 123 0.53 19.38 -10.36
N ILE A 124 1.73 19.96 -10.33
CA ILE A 124 1.93 21.40 -10.18
C ILE A 124 2.73 21.90 -11.38
N ASP A 125 2.12 22.79 -12.14
CA ASP A 125 2.76 23.41 -13.29
C ASP A 125 3.70 24.52 -12.83
N ASN A 126 4.60 24.93 -13.72
CA ASN A 126 5.47 26.07 -13.47
C ASN A 126 4.62 27.34 -13.29
N PRO A 127 4.65 28.00 -12.11
CA PRO A 127 3.86 29.19 -11.85
C PRO A 127 4.50 30.47 -12.43
N MET A 128 5.71 30.41 -12.98
CA MET A 128 6.43 31.56 -13.58
C MET A 128 5.66 32.35 -14.65
N PRO A 129 4.84 31.75 -15.53
CA PRO A 129 4.06 32.50 -16.52
C PRO A 129 3.03 33.43 -15.89
N LEU A 130 2.52 33.12 -14.68
CA LEU A 130 1.54 33.94 -13.97
C LEU A 130 2.12 35.26 -13.47
N LEU A 131 3.45 35.32 -13.29
CA LEU A 131 4.20 36.53 -12.93
C LEU A 131 4.35 37.51 -14.11
N GLN A 132 4.22 37.01 -15.35
CA GLN A 132 4.35 37.82 -16.57
C GLN A 132 3.00 38.36 -17.06
N ALA A 133 1.91 37.67 -16.71
CA ALA A 133 0.56 38.00 -17.17
C ALA A 133 -0.07 39.18 -16.42
N ASP A 134 0.15 39.25 -15.10
CA ASP A 134 -0.36 40.32 -14.25
C ASP A 134 0.82 41.01 -13.57
N SER A 135 0.90 42.35 -13.64
CA SER A 135 1.87 43.15 -12.88
C SER A 135 1.73 43.04 -11.35
N ASN A 136 0.86 42.14 -10.88
CA ASN A 136 0.45 41.99 -9.50
C ASN A 136 0.59 40.52 -9.10
N THR A 137 1.29 40.23 -8.01
CA THR A 137 1.57 38.86 -7.53
C THR A 137 0.34 38.08 -7.05
N GLN A 138 -0.84 38.68 -7.12
CA GLN A 138 -2.11 38.10 -6.65
C GLN A 138 -2.48 36.82 -7.38
N ALA A 139 -2.29 36.74 -8.71
CA ALA A 139 -2.60 35.53 -9.47
C ALA A 139 -1.68 34.36 -9.08
N LEU A 140 -0.39 34.64 -8.85
CA LEU A 140 0.58 33.68 -8.34
C LEU A 140 0.22 33.19 -6.94
N ILE A 141 -0.12 34.12 -6.04
CA ILE A 141 -0.54 33.81 -4.67
C ILE A 141 -1.76 32.88 -4.69
N ALA A 142 -2.79 33.23 -5.46
CA ALA A 142 -4.02 32.45 -5.56
C ALA A 142 -3.77 31.03 -6.10
N TYR A 143 -2.97 30.90 -7.17
CA TYR A 143 -2.62 29.60 -7.74
C TYR A 143 -1.86 28.70 -6.74
N ILE A 144 -0.88 29.28 -6.03
CA ILE A 144 -0.09 28.53 -5.05
C ILE A 144 -0.91 28.16 -3.81
N GLU A 145 -1.83 29.02 -3.37
CA GLU A 145 -2.76 28.72 -2.29
C GLU A 145 -3.74 27.60 -2.68
N GLU A 146 -4.30 27.63 -3.89
CA GLU A 146 -5.15 26.56 -4.42
C GLU A 146 -4.39 25.23 -4.46
N LYS A 147 -3.17 25.21 -5.01
CA LYS A 147 -2.34 23.99 -5.07
C LYS A 147 -1.92 23.51 -3.68
N SER A 148 -1.63 24.40 -2.74
CA SER A 148 -1.35 24.03 -1.36
C SER A 148 -2.57 23.41 -0.66
N GLN A 149 -3.77 23.91 -0.97
CA GLN A 149 -5.02 23.36 -0.45
C GLN A 149 -5.30 22.00 -1.07
N GLU A 150 -5.11 21.84 -2.38
CA GLU A 150 -5.21 20.55 -3.07
C GLU A 150 -4.29 19.50 -2.44
N ILE A 151 -3.02 19.83 -2.17
CA ILE A 151 -2.07 18.94 -1.47
C ILE A 151 -2.61 18.56 -0.08
N THR A 152 -3.15 19.52 0.67
CA THR A 152 -3.64 19.27 2.03
C THR A 152 -4.83 18.31 2.01
N GLN A 153 -5.79 18.51 1.09
CA GLN A 153 -6.93 17.61 0.92
C GLN A 153 -6.52 16.22 0.47
N LEU A 154 -5.52 16.14 -0.41
CA LEU A 154 -4.98 14.87 -0.87
C LEU A 154 -4.28 14.10 0.26
N LEU A 155 -3.50 14.78 1.09
CA LEU A 155 -2.86 14.19 2.27
C LEU A 155 -3.89 13.70 3.30
N LEU A 156 -4.98 14.43 3.51
CA LEU A 156 -6.08 13.99 4.39
C LEU A 156 -6.76 12.73 3.83
N THR A 157 -7.08 12.75 2.53
CA THR A 157 -7.70 11.60 1.85
C THR A 157 -6.79 10.37 1.91
N LEU A 158 -5.48 10.54 1.71
CA LEU A 158 -4.51 9.46 1.86
C LEU A 158 -4.43 8.95 3.29
N SER A 159 -4.48 9.85 4.29
CA SER A 159 -4.50 9.46 5.70
C SER A 159 -5.72 8.60 6.01
N ASP A 160 -6.90 8.99 5.54
CA ASP A 160 -8.14 8.22 5.73
C ASP A 160 -8.06 6.86 5.03
N ALA A 161 -7.56 6.82 3.79
CA ALA A 161 -7.38 5.57 3.05
C ALA A 161 -6.35 4.61 3.70
N LEU A 162 -5.31 5.16 4.35
CA LEU A 162 -4.35 4.37 5.11
C LEU A 162 -4.98 3.78 6.38
N ILE A 163 -5.84 4.53 7.07
CA ILE A 163 -6.59 4.05 8.24
C ILE A 163 -7.57 2.93 7.83
N GLU A 164 -8.30 3.12 6.71
CA GLU A 164 -9.23 2.10 6.20
C GLU A 164 -8.50 0.80 5.83
N SER A 165 -7.32 0.90 5.19
CA SER A 165 -6.50 -0.27 4.83
C SER A 165 -5.97 -1.07 6.03
N SER A 166 -5.88 -0.44 7.21
CA SER A 166 -5.38 -1.06 8.43
C SER A 166 -6.49 -1.64 9.31
N THR A 167 -7.77 -1.40 8.96
CA THR A 167 -8.88 -2.15 9.52
C THR A 167 -9.03 -3.48 8.79
N PRO A 168 -8.76 -4.65 9.42
CA PRO A 168 -9.09 -5.91 8.80
C PRO A 168 -10.59 -5.91 8.54
N SER A 169 -10.97 -6.06 7.28
CA SER A 169 -12.35 -6.21 6.86
C SER A 169 -12.95 -7.35 7.66
N THR A 170 -13.82 -7.04 8.62
CA THR A 170 -14.62 -8.01 9.37
C THR A 170 -15.72 -8.56 8.47
N SER A 171 -15.34 -9.17 7.35
CA SER A 171 -16.19 -10.12 6.68
C SER A 171 -16.10 -11.44 7.44
N SER A 172 -17.17 -11.75 8.18
CA SER A 172 -17.55 -13.11 8.57
C SER A 172 -16.74 -13.76 9.70
N GLU A 173 -16.91 -13.26 10.92
CA GLU A 173 -17.31 -14.04 12.11
C GLU A 173 -17.26 -13.11 13.33
N ASN A 174 -18.40 -12.98 14.01
CA ASN A 174 -18.59 -12.20 15.23
C ASN A 174 -17.78 -12.84 16.37
N TYR A 175 -16.46 -12.64 16.40
CA TYR A 175 -15.66 -12.99 17.56
C TYR A 175 -15.85 -11.91 18.64
N ASN A 176 -16.85 -12.12 19.48
CA ASN A 176 -17.11 -11.30 20.65
C ASN A 176 -16.08 -11.65 21.74
N PHE A 177 -14.99 -10.87 21.84
CA PHE A 177 -13.96 -11.04 22.87
C PHE A 177 -14.47 -10.85 24.31
N ASN A 178 -15.71 -10.35 24.49
CA ASN A 178 -16.33 -10.25 25.82
C ASN A 178 -17.03 -11.54 26.28
N GLU A 179 -17.12 -12.58 25.43
CA GLU A 179 -17.77 -13.83 25.80
C GLU A 179 -16.79 -14.99 25.70
N PHE A 180 -16.02 -15.19 26.78
CA PHE A 180 -15.15 -16.36 26.91
C PHE A 180 -16.01 -17.65 26.88
N ASN A 181 -15.99 -18.34 25.74
CA ASN A 181 -16.67 -19.63 25.58
C ASN A 181 -15.77 -20.76 26.10
N ALA A 182 -15.86 -21.03 27.41
CA ALA A 182 -15.13 -22.09 28.10
C ALA A 182 -15.36 -23.49 27.47
N LYS A 183 -16.50 -23.69 26.80
CA LYS A 183 -16.89 -24.97 26.21
C LYS A 183 -16.14 -25.24 24.91
N ALA A 184 -15.95 -24.21 24.08
CA ALA A 184 -15.14 -24.29 22.86
C ALA A 184 -13.66 -24.53 23.19
N PHE A 185 -13.12 -23.83 24.20
CA PHE A 185 -11.75 -24.04 24.67
C PHE A 185 -11.50 -25.46 25.20
N SER A 186 -12.48 -26.01 25.93
CA SER A 186 -12.39 -27.37 26.48
C SER A 186 -12.48 -28.46 25.40
N GLN A 187 -13.10 -28.19 24.25
CA GLN A 187 -13.13 -29.12 23.12
C GLN A 187 -11.81 -29.14 22.36
N MET A 188 -11.09 -28.02 22.29
CA MET A 188 -9.77 -27.94 21.66
C MET A 188 -8.69 -28.74 22.40
N LEU A 189 -8.78 -28.83 23.73
CA LEU A 189 -7.84 -29.57 24.58
C LEU A 189 -8.12 -31.09 24.65
N LYS A 190 -9.21 -31.56 24.04
CA LYS A 190 -9.62 -32.98 24.06
C LYS A 190 -9.41 -33.69 22.70
N GLY A 191 -8.74 -33.05 21.75
CA GLY A 191 -8.26 -33.68 20.51
C GLY A 191 -7.01 -34.50 20.75
#